data_AF-A0A662QA48-F1
#
_entry.id   AF-A0A662QA48-F1
#
_cell.length_a   1.000
_cell.length_b   1.000
_cell.length_c   1.000
_cell.angle_alpha   90.00
_cell.angle_beta   90.00
_cell.angle_gamma   90.00
#
_symmetry.space_group_name_H-M   'P 1'
#
loop_
_entity.id
_entity.type
_entity.pdbx_description
1 polymer ?
#
loop_
_entity_poly.entity_id
_entity_poly.type
_entity_poly.pdbx_seq_one_letter_code
_entity_poly.pdbx_strand_id
1 'polypeptide(L)'
;MSEVFAEITSSKLYPRGLIELLFRWTFRKGFSSTLFHLGMIGAILTAVLLEFSRWINLGWALTWTHGLFGLLVILGGIPALLKCLLDKYSRLVYGMMLFIDFILLCIVMFSGFMITLTTLGMIPPTPTPWPMIHVLSAYIWILVSLLGNGAIRHAFATLILRLKGMETENINLLKSACAKCGRCVEACVEFTGRAVEDSPAYKTFKLLENYGAFSKKPISNELIDAIRNDLLTICTWCQMCTSVCPIAWNRTGLIRYFAFKTGYVAKEYKTMLKQVYETGSAQPLLESEVKRRLKLKLPEIPAIPIKEYKVIMDETNFSRAAGLLNMEGEKDVS
;
A
#
# COMPACT_ATOMS: atom_id res chain seq x y z
N MET A 1 -19.94 -6.38 -7.21
CA MET A 1 -19.07 -5.20 -7.52
C MET A 1 -18.13 -4.91 -6.37
N SER A 2 -18.68 -4.84 -5.16
CA SER A 2 -18.02 -4.90 -3.86
C SER A 2 -17.08 -6.11 -3.70
N GLU A 3 -17.63 -7.31 -3.89
CA GLU A 3 -16.93 -8.58 -3.66
C GLU A 3 -15.71 -8.79 -4.56
N VAL A 4 -15.78 -8.44 -5.85
CA VAL A 4 -14.64 -8.56 -6.78
C VAL A 4 -13.51 -7.61 -6.39
N PHE A 5 -13.83 -6.40 -5.93
CA PHE A 5 -12.81 -5.47 -5.44
C PHE A 5 -12.20 -5.94 -4.12
N ALA A 6 -13.03 -6.48 -3.20
CA ALA A 6 -12.57 -7.09 -1.97
C ALA A 6 -11.64 -8.29 -2.24
N GLU A 7 -12.01 -9.18 -3.18
CA GLU A 7 -11.20 -10.33 -3.57
C GLU A 7 -9.88 -9.91 -4.21
N ILE A 8 -9.91 -8.94 -5.14
CA ILE A 8 -8.71 -8.41 -5.80
C ILE A 8 -7.79 -7.72 -4.80
N THR A 9 -8.31 -7.00 -3.80
CA THR A 9 -7.49 -6.31 -2.80
C THR A 9 -7.05 -7.24 -1.66
N SER A 10 -7.78 -8.33 -1.42
CA SER A 10 -7.37 -9.41 -0.53
C SER A 10 -6.17 -10.12 -1.15
N SER A 11 -5.03 -10.11 -0.47
CA SER A 11 -3.99 -11.08 -0.77
C SER A 11 -4.05 -12.15 0.31
N LYS A 12 -4.37 -13.40 -0.08
CA LYS A 12 -4.27 -14.57 0.79
C LYS A 12 -2.80 -14.96 1.10
N LEU A 13 -1.85 -14.09 0.74
CA LEU A 13 -0.42 -14.35 0.59
C LEU A 13 0.43 -13.86 1.80
N TYR A 14 -0.07 -13.95 3.05
CA TYR A 14 0.58 -13.62 4.37
C TYR A 14 0.29 -12.23 4.98
N PRO A 15 0.55 -11.96 6.29
CA PRO A 15 0.62 -12.80 7.52
C PRO A 15 -0.73 -12.87 8.27
N ARG A 16 -0.91 -13.79 9.24
CA ARG A 16 -2.20 -14.01 9.94
C ARG A 16 -2.40 -13.21 11.25
N GLY A 17 -1.35 -12.61 11.85
CA GLY A 17 -1.46 -11.92 13.16
C GLY A 17 -0.83 -10.52 13.23
N LEU A 18 -1.36 -9.66 14.12
CA LEU A 18 -0.84 -8.32 14.42
C LEU A 18 0.61 -8.38 14.94
N ILE A 19 0.90 -9.37 15.80
CA ILE A 19 2.25 -9.63 16.32
C ILE A 19 3.21 -10.00 15.19
N GLU A 20 2.79 -10.84 14.25
CA GLU A 20 3.64 -11.19 13.11
C GLU A 20 3.93 -9.97 12.22
N LEU A 21 2.98 -9.04 12.05
CA LEU A 21 3.23 -7.78 11.37
C LEU A 21 4.22 -6.89 12.15
N LEU A 22 4.00 -6.75 13.46
CA LEU A 22 4.81 -5.92 14.35
C LEU A 22 6.20 -6.47 14.64
N PHE A 23 6.47 -7.74 14.36
CA PHE A 23 7.79 -8.35 14.57
C PHE A 23 8.43 -8.81 13.26
N ARG A 24 7.75 -9.53 12.38
CA ARG A 24 8.39 -10.09 11.16
C ARG A 24 8.73 -8.99 10.15
N TRP A 25 7.89 -7.97 10.01
CA TRP A 25 8.04 -6.95 8.97
C TRP A 25 8.80 -5.70 9.44
N THR A 26 8.55 -5.24 10.66
CA THR A 26 9.38 -4.22 11.33
C THR A 26 10.83 -4.68 11.47
N PHE A 27 11.07 -5.95 11.82
CA PHE A 27 12.44 -6.48 11.92
C PHE A 27 13.13 -6.55 10.56
N ARG A 28 12.41 -6.91 9.49
CA ARG A 28 12.89 -6.81 8.10
C ARG A 28 13.23 -5.37 7.68
N LYS A 29 12.54 -4.36 8.23
CA LYS A 29 12.86 -2.94 8.03
C LYS A 29 14.11 -2.50 8.80
N GLY A 30 14.48 -3.24 9.84
CA GLY A 30 15.67 -3.05 10.66
C GLY A 30 15.35 -2.95 12.15
N PHE A 31 16.36 -3.22 12.99
CA PHE A 31 16.24 -3.21 14.45
C PHE A 31 15.64 -1.91 14.99
N SER A 32 16.07 -0.74 14.49
CA SER A 32 15.56 0.57 14.93
C SER A 32 14.06 0.75 14.68
N SER A 33 13.53 0.21 13.57
CA SER A 33 12.09 0.28 13.30
C SER A 33 11.30 -0.54 14.30
N THR A 34 11.81 -1.70 14.70
CA THR A 34 11.18 -2.55 15.72
C THR A 34 11.18 -1.85 17.08
N LEU A 35 12.33 -1.28 17.46
CA LEU A 35 12.48 -0.54 18.71
C LEU A 35 11.52 0.65 18.78
N PHE A 36 11.38 1.39 17.67
CA PHE A 36 10.44 2.50 17.56
C PHE A 36 8.99 2.04 17.78
N HIS A 37 8.52 1.01 17.07
CA HIS A 37 7.13 0.56 17.21
C HIS A 37 6.83 -0.01 18.60
N LEU A 38 7.77 -0.77 19.18
CA LEU A 38 7.64 -1.29 20.55
C LEU A 38 7.58 -0.13 21.57
N GLY A 39 8.49 0.84 21.42
CA GLY A 39 8.49 2.07 22.20
C GLY A 39 7.18 2.82 22.07
N MET A 40 6.68 3.02 20.86
CA MET A 40 5.45 3.78 20.61
C MET A 40 4.21 3.10 21.21
N ILE A 41 4.07 1.79 21.01
CA ILE A 41 2.94 1.02 21.56
C ILE A 41 2.99 1.06 23.09
N GLY A 42 4.16 0.78 23.67
CA GLY A 42 4.35 0.81 25.13
C GLY A 42 4.13 2.20 25.72
N ALA A 43 4.63 3.25 25.07
CA ALA A 43 4.47 4.63 25.53
C ALA A 43 3.00 5.07 25.52
N ILE A 44 2.25 4.77 24.44
CA ILE A 44 0.82 5.08 24.36
C ILE A 44 0.03 4.29 25.42
N LEU A 45 0.28 2.98 25.55
CA LEU A 45 -0.44 2.14 26.50
C LEU A 45 -0.18 2.56 27.96
N THR A 46 1.07 2.84 28.30
CA THR A 46 1.43 3.32 29.64
C THR A 46 0.94 4.74 29.90
N ALA A 47 0.89 5.62 28.90
CA ALA A 47 0.29 6.95 29.03
C ALA A 47 -1.21 6.87 29.36
N VAL A 48 -1.95 6.01 28.64
CA VAL A 48 -3.37 5.78 28.93
C VAL A 48 -3.55 5.24 30.36
N LEU A 49 -2.76 4.26 30.76
CA LEU A 49 -2.80 3.73 32.13
C LEU A 49 -2.44 4.79 33.19
N LEU A 50 -1.55 5.75 32.87
CA LEU A 50 -1.16 6.83 33.77
C LEU A 50 -2.33 7.78 34.04
N GLU A 51 -3.16 8.06 33.04
CA GLU A 51 -4.39 8.85 33.23
C GLU A 51 -5.36 8.17 34.21
N PHE A 52 -5.42 6.83 34.19
CA PHE A 52 -6.22 6.02 35.14
C PHE A 52 -5.48 5.68 36.44
N SER A 53 -4.20 6.04 36.59
CA SER A 53 -3.35 5.60 37.70
C SER A 53 -3.82 6.12 39.07
N ARG A 54 -4.63 7.19 39.10
CA ARG A 54 -5.34 7.67 40.28
C ARG A 54 -6.19 6.59 40.96
N TRP A 55 -6.55 5.52 40.25
CA TRP A 55 -7.39 4.43 40.78
C TRP A 55 -6.60 3.17 41.15
N ILE A 56 -5.33 3.05 40.76
CA ILE A 56 -4.60 1.76 40.78
C ILE A 56 -3.35 1.80 41.67
N ASN A 57 -2.99 2.95 42.29
CA ASN A 57 -1.84 3.08 43.20
C ASN A 57 -0.47 2.59 42.64
N LEU A 58 -0.35 2.43 41.32
CA LEU A 58 0.86 1.99 40.61
C LEU A 58 1.61 3.15 39.93
N GLY A 59 1.29 4.41 40.28
CA GLY A 59 1.74 5.59 39.55
C GLY A 59 3.26 5.73 39.41
N TRP A 60 4.03 5.33 40.42
CA TRP A 60 5.51 5.41 40.36
C TRP A 60 6.10 4.40 39.36
N ALA A 61 5.75 3.12 39.50
CA ALA A 61 6.27 2.06 38.62
C ALA A 61 5.83 2.31 37.16
N LEU A 62 4.62 2.80 36.97
CA LEU A 62 4.08 3.08 35.65
C LEU A 62 4.76 4.29 34.98
N THR A 63 5.12 5.32 35.76
CA THR A 63 5.88 6.48 35.26
C THR A 63 7.26 6.06 34.74
N TRP A 64 7.99 5.21 35.48
CA TRP A 64 9.28 4.69 35.01
C TRP A 64 9.15 3.80 33.78
N THR A 65 8.11 2.96 33.76
CA THR A 65 7.80 2.11 32.60
C THR A 65 7.51 2.97 31.37
N HIS A 66 6.74 4.06 31.52
CA HIS A 66 6.47 5.02 30.45
C HIS A 66 7.75 5.69 29.96
N GLY A 67 8.61 6.17 30.87
CA GLY A 67 9.91 6.76 30.55
C GLY A 67 10.83 5.80 29.79
N LEU A 68 10.86 4.52 30.17
CA LEU A 68 11.59 3.47 29.45
C LEU A 68 11.10 3.33 28.01
N PHE A 69 9.78 3.25 27.79
CA PHE A 69 9.24 3.19 26.44
C PHE A 69 9.53 4.47 25.65
N GLY A 70 9.49 5.65 26.28
CA GLY A 70 9.92 6.91 25.68
C GLY A 70 11.38 6.86 25.21
N LEU A 71 12.28 6.27 25.98
CA LEU A 71 13.67 6.05 25.57
C LEU A 71 13.76 5.13 24.34
N LEU A 72 12.97 4.05 24.28
CA LEU A 72 12.93 3.18 23.10
C LEU A 72 12.41 3.91 21.85
N VAL A 73 11.44 4.83 22.01
CA VAL A 73 10.98 5.70 20.93
C VAL A 73 12.11 6.58 20.41
N ILE A 74 12.92 7.18 21.29
CA ILE A 74 14.05 8.02 20.89
C ILE A 74 15.10 7.19 20.15
N LEU A 75 15.54 6.08 20.76
CA LEU A 75 16.60 5.21 20.23
C LEU A 75 16.19 4.52 18.91
N GLY A 76 14.91 4.20 18.75
CA GLY A 76 14.39 3.59 17.53
C GLY A 76 13.99 4.62 16.47
N GLY A 77 13.35 5.71 16.89
CA GLY A 77 12.70 6.69 16.04
C GLY A 77 13.67 7.56 15.27
N ILE A 78 14.73 8.06 15.92
CA ILE A 78 15.73 8.91 15.25
C ILE A 78 16.42 8.13 14.11
N PRO A 79 16.97 6.92 14.31
CA PRO A 79 17.58 6.16 13.22
C PRO A 79 16.57 5.70 12.17
N ALA A 80 15.33 5.35 12.57
CA ALA A 80 14.28 4.96 11.63
C ALA A 80 13.90 6.12 10.70
N LEU A 81 13.80 7.35 11.23
CA LEU A 81 13.57 8.54 10.42
C LEU A 81 14.77 8.84 9.53
N LEU A 82 15.99 8.88 10.08
CA LEU A 82 17.21 9.12 9.30
C LEU A 82 17.29 8.17 8.11
N LYS A 83 17.02 6.87 8.33
CA LYS A 83 16.93 5.89 7.25
C LYS A 83 15.87 6.26 6.22
N CYS A 84 14.68 6.69 6.65
CA CYS A 84 13.62 7.12 5.73
C CYS A 84 13.97 8.40 4.93
N LEU A 85 14.74 9.32 5.52
CA LEU A 85 15.18 10.55 4.88
C LEU A 85 16.37 10.34 3.94
N LEU A 86 17.25 9.38 4.24
CA LEU A 86 18.42 9.07 3.43
C LEU A 86 18.09 8.09 2.29
N ASP A 87 17.16 7.17 2.50
CA ASP A 87 16.77 6.19 1.50
C ASP A 87 16.00 6.82 0.34
N LYS A 88 16.58 6.74 -0.87
CA LYS A 88 15.98 7.27 -2.10
C LYS A 88 14.56 6.77 -2.30
N TYR A 89 14.29 5.49 -2.03
CA TYR A 89 12.98 4.88 -2.29
C TYR A 89 11.92 5.34 -1.31
N SER A 90 12.28 5.46 -0.03
CA SER A 90 11.41 5.98 1.01
C SER A 90 10.94 7.42 0.70
N ARG A 91 11.84 8.31 0.28
CA ARG A 91 11.49 9.71 -0.05
C ARG A 91 10.45 9.85 -1.16
N LEU A 92 10.33 8.88 -2.05
CA LEU A 92 9.37 8.90 -3.16
C LEU A 92 7.93 8.58 -2.73
N VAL A 93 7.76 8.12 -1.48
CA VAL A 93 6.46 7.66 -0.97
C VAL A 93 5.98 8.50 0.21
N TYR A 94 6.90 9.11 0.97
CA TYR A 94 6.54 9.96 2.09
C TYR A 94 6.04 11.33 1.63
N GLY A 95 5.01 11.83 2.31
CA GLY A 95 4.50 13.18 2.15
C GLY A 95 4.76 14.03 3.40
N MET A 96 4.31 15.28 3.38
CA MET A 96 4.53 16.27 4.44
C MET A 96 4.20 15.78 5.87
N MET A 97 3.22 14.89 6.02
CA MET A 97 2.84 14.34 7.33
C MET A 97 3.96 13.62 8.06
N LEU A 98 4.93 13.01 7.36
CA LEU A 98 6.07 12.38 8.04
C LEU A 98 6.86 13.41 8.86
N PHE A 99 7.08 14.60 8.29
CA PHE A 99 7.81 15.68 8.94
C PHE A 99 7.00 16.28 10.08
N ILE A 100 5.68 16.45 9.89
CA ILE A 100 4.78 16.93 10.94
C ILE A 100 4.76 15.97 12.13
N ASP A 101 4.56 14.67 11.87
CA ASP A 101 4.61 13.62 12.90
C ASP A 101 5.95 13.64 13.64
N PHE A 102 7.06 13.75 12.90
CA PHE A 102 8.39 13.75 13.49
C PHE A 102 8.64 14.97 14.37
N ILE A 103 8.31 16.17 13.91
CA ILE A 103 8.50 17.41 14.68
C ILE A 103 7.68 17.35 15.97
N LEU A 104 6.41 16.96 15.89
CA LEU A 104 5.54 16.86 17.05
C LEU A 104 6.04 15.79 18.03
N LEU A 105 6.48 14.63 17.52
CA LEU A 105 7.12 13.60 18.35
C LEU A 105 8.41 14.09 18.99
N CYS A 106 9.23 14.88 18.31
CA CYS A 106 10.43 15.49 18.90
C CYS A 106 10.10 16.40 20.08
N ILE A 107 9.02 17.18 19.99
CA ILE A 107 8.55 18.02 21.11
C ILE A 107 8.10 17.15 22.28
N VAL A 108 7.34 16.08 22.01
CA VAL A 108 6.88 15.12 23.03
C VAL A 108 8.08 14.42 23.69
N MET A 109 9.04 13.93 22.90
CA MET A 109 10.24 13.26 23.40
C MET A 109 11.12 14.21 24.23
N PHE A 110 11.35 15.43 23.74
CA PHE A 110 12.18 16.41 24.45
C PHE A 110 11.54 16.83 25.77
N SER A 111 10.24 17.16 25.78
CA SER A 111 9.52 17.51 27.00
C SER A 111 9.48 16.35 28.00
N GLY A 112 9.29 15.10 27.55
CA GLY A 112 9.34 13.91 28.41
C GLY A 112 10.72 13.66 29.02
N PHE A 113 11.78 13.90 28.24
CA PHE A 113 13.15 13.84 28.73
C PHE A 113 13.41 14.90 29.82
N MET A 114 12.94 16.14 29.64
CA MET A 114 13.08 17.19 30.65
C MET A 114 12.33 16.88 31.96
N ILE A 115 11.14 16.25 31.87
CA ILE A 115 10.41 15.74 33.05
C ILE A 115 11.23 14.69 33.78
N THR A 116 11.87 13.78 33.03
CA THR A 116 12.73 12.73 33.61
C THR A 116 13.93 13.33 34.34
N LEU A 117 14.62 14.31 33.74
CA LEU A 117 15.74 15.01 34.39
C LEU A 117 15.31 15.74 35.68
N THR A 118 14.13 16.35 35.68
CA THR A 118 13.57 17.00 36.88
C THR A 118 13.25 15.96 37.96
N THR A 119 12.69 14.80 37.57
CA THR A 119 12.37 13.70 38.49
C THR A 119 13.63 13.08 39.10
N LEU A 120 14.73 13.04 38.35
CA LEU A 120 16.04 12.58 38.82
C LEU A 120 16.77 13.61 39.70
N GLY A 121 16.21 14.81 39.89
CA GLY A 121 16.85 15.89 40.65
C GLY A 121 18.03 16.55 39.91
N MET A 122 18.20 16.28 38.61
CA MET A 122 19.25 16.90 37.79
C MET A 122 18.90 18.33 37.37
N ILE A 123 17.62 18.69 37.44
CA ILE A 123 17.08 20.03 37.18
C ILE A 123 16.27 20.45 38.41
N PRO A 124 16.35 21.71 38.86
CA PRO A 124 15.62 22.18 40.02
C PRO A 124 14.10 21.95 39.89
N PRO A 125 13.41 21.53 40.97
CA PRO A 125 11.97 21.24 40.99
C PRO A 125 11.13 22.52 41.07
N THR A 126 11.47 23.54 40.29
CA THR A 126 10.64 24.72 40.12
C THR A 126 9.41 24.36 39.28
N PRO A 127 8.33 25.15 39.30
CA PRO A 127 7.22 24.98 38.38
C PRO A 127 7.76 25.10 36.94
N THR A 128 7.92 23.95 36.29
CA THR A 128 8.40 23.85 34.92
C THR A 128 7.21 23.63 33.99
N PRO A 129 7.25 24.19 32.77
CA PRO A 129 6.16 24.01 31.81
C PRO A 129 6.15 22.60 31.18
N TRP A 130 7.15 21.76 31.47
CA TRP A 130 7.40 20.50 30.76
C TRP A 130 6.22 19.51 30.80
N PRO A 131 5.56 19.23 31.93
CA PRO A 131 4.41 18.32 31.95
C PRO A 131 3.26 18.81 31.06
N MET A 132 2.96 20.11 31.10
CA MET A 132 1.91 20.71 30.29
C MET A 132 2.26 20.65 28.79
N ILE A 133 3.49 21.03 28.43
CA ILE A 133 3.98 20.94 27.04
C ILE A 133 3.92 19.49 26.54
N HIS A 134 4.33 18.53 27.36
CA HIS A 134 4.35 17.11 27.00
C HIS A 134 2.95 16.59 26.67
N VAL A 135 1.99 16.80 27.57
CA VAL A 135 0.61 16.32 27.39
C VAL A 135 -0.08 17.04 26.23
N LEU A 136 0.04 18.38 26.15
CA LEU A 136 -0.58 19.14 25.06
C LEU A 136 0.00 18.77 23.69
N SER A 137 1.32 18.67 23.58
CA SER A 137 1.97 18.28 22.32
C SER A 137 1.61 16.84 21.92
N ALA A 138 1.45 15.92 22.88
CA ALA A 138 0.98 14.56 22.62
C ALA A 138 -0.46 14.55 22.08
N TYR A 139 -1.38 15.32 22.68
CA TYR A 139 -2.75 15.42 22.17
C TYR A 139 -2.84 16.08 20.80
N ILE A 140 -2.10 17.17 20.58
CA ILE A 140 -2.00 17.82 19.27
C ILE A 140 -1.46 16.83 18.24
N TRP A 141 -0.40 16.10 18.57
CA TRP A 141 0.17 15.07 17.71
C TRP A 141 -0.85 14.00 17.35
N ILE A 142 -1.55 13.42 18.33
CA ILE A 142 -2.57 12.40 18.10
C ILE A 142 -3.64 12.91 17.14
N LEU A 143 -4.17 14.11 17.38
CA LEU A 143 -5.24 14.70 16.57
C LEU A 143 -4.78 14.99 15.13
N VAL A 144 -3.65 15.69 14.98
CA VAL A 144 -3.08 16.07 13.68
C VAL A 144 -2.70 14.83 12.87
N SER A 145 -2.07 13.84 13.52
CA SER A 145 -1.67 12.58 12.89
C SER A 145 -2.87 11.74 12.44
N LEU A 146 -3.93 11.71 13.25
CA LEU A 146 -5.17 10.99 12.93
C LEU A 146 -5.91 11.63 11.76
N LEU A 147 -6.05 12.96 11.73
CA LEU A 147 -6.78 13.66 10.67
C LEU A 147 -5.97 13.75 9.37
N GLY A 148 -4.67 14.04 9.48
CA GLY A 148 -3.78 14.32 8.34
C GLY A 148 -3.31 13.10 7.53
N ASN A 149 -3.68 11.87 7.92
CA ASN A 149 -3.12 10.63 7.34
C ASN A 149 -1.63 10.44 7.67
N GLY A 150 -1.30 10.70 8.93
CA GLY A 150 -0.02 10.45 9.59
C GLY A 150 0.06 9.08 10.28
N ALA A 151 1.06 8.92 11.14
CA ALA A 151 1.42 7.69 11.83
C ALA A 151 0.26 7.08 12.67
N ILE A 152 -0.50 7.90 13.40
CA ILE A 152 -1.64 7.43 14.20
C ILE A 152 -2.75 6.88 13.29
N ARG A 153 -3.12 7.60 12.23
CA ARG A 153 -4.12 7.11 11.26
C ARG A 153 -3.65 5.81 10.60
N HIS A 154 -2.37 5.68 10.32
CA HIS A 154 -1.77 4.44 9.82
C HIS A 154 -1.91 3.28 10.81
N ALA A 155 -1.62 3.50 12.08
CA ALA A 155 -1.75 2.48 13.12
C ALA A 155 -3.19 1.97 13.22
N PHE A 156 -4.17 2.88 13.33
CA PHE A 156 -5.59 2.52 13.39
C PHE A 156 -6.07 1.84 12.10
N ALA A 157 -5.72 2.37 10.93
CA ALA A 157 -6.13 1.78 9.67
C ALA A 157 -5.56 0.36 9.48
N THR A 158 -4.31 0.15 9.89
CA THR A 158 -3.68 -1.18 9.87
C THR A 158 -4.39 -2.14 10.81
N LEU A 159 -4.75 -1.69 12.02
CA LEU A 159 -5.50 -2.49 12.99
C LEU A 159 -6.88 -2.88 12.46
N ILE A 160 -7.65 -1.92 11.96
CA ILE A 160 -9.01 -2.15 11.42
C ILE A 160 -8.93 -3.11 10.21
N LEU A 161 -7.98 -2.89 9.29
CA LEU A 161 -7.81 -3.76 8.13
C LEU A 161 -7.49 -5.20 8.54
N ARG A 162 -6.71 -5.38 9.61
CA ARG A 162 -6.40 -6.70 10.19
C ARG A 162 -7.61 -7.36 10.83
N LEU A 163 -8.42 -6.61 11.58
CA LEU A 163 -9.67 -7.13 12.17
C LEU A 163 -10.66 -7.58 11.08
N LYS A 164 -10.59 -7.00 9.88
CA LYS A 164 -11.37 -7.40 8.70
C LYS A 164 -10.73 -8.50 7.84
N GLY A 165 -9.68 -9.17 8.31
CA GLY A 165 -9.04 -10.24 7.54
C GLY A 165 -8.36 -9.76 6.24
N MET A 166 -7.95 -8.49 6.17
CA MET A 166 -7.38 -7.85 4.97
C MET A 166 -8.36 -7.68 3.80
N GLU A 167 -9.65 -7.86 4.04
CA GLU A 167 -10.71 -7.61 3.06
C GLU A 167 -11.32 -6.23 3.30
N THR A 168 -11.22 -5.35 2.29
CA THR A 168 -11.85 -4.04 2.37
C THR A 168 -12.13 -3.46 1.00
N GLU A 169 -13.32 -2.91 0.83
CA GLU A 169 -13.64 -1.99 -0.28
C GLU A 169 -13.38 -0.54 0.06
N ASN A 170 -13.12 -0.25 1.35
CA ASN A 170 -12.82 1.09 1.80
C ASN A 170 -11.39 1.48 1.38
N ILE A 171 -11.31 2.25 0.31
CA ILE A 171 -10.05 2.75 -0.24
C ILE A 171 -9.35 3.73 0.69
N ASN A 172 -10.09 4.53 1.44
CA ASN A 172 -9.49 5.42 2.43
C ASN A 172 -8.80 4.62 3.53
N LEU A 173 -9.41 3.52 3.96
CA LEU A 173 -8.79 2.60 4.92
C LEU A 173 -7.50 2.00 4.35
N LEU A 174 -7.52 1.55 3.09
CA LEU A 174 -6.35 0.97 2.42
C LEU A 174 -5.23 2.01 2.23
N LYS A 175 -5.58 3.23 1.83
CA LYS A 175 -4.66 4.38 1.69
C LYS A 175 -4.00 4.70 3.03
N SER A 176 -4.77 4.70 4.11
CA SER A 176 -4.27 4.97 5.45
C SER A 176 -3.43 3.83 6.02
N ALA A 177 -3.75 2.57 5.72
CA ALA A 177 -2.97 1.43 6.16
C ALA A 177 -1.56 1.38 5.52
N CYS A 178 -1.30 2.12 4.44
CA CYS A 178 0.02 2.16 3.82
C CYS A 178 1.05 2.88 4.71
N ALA A 179 2.08 2.15 5.17
CA ALA A 179 3.19 2.69 5.95
C ALA A 179 4.16 3.60 5.15
N LYS A 180 3.84 3.92 3.89
CA LYS A 180 4.68 4.72 2.97
C LYS A 180 6.15 4.28 2.91
N CYS A 181 6.37 2.97 2.99
CA CYS A 181 7.67 2.41 3.35
C CYS A 181 8.73 2.35 2.23
N GLY A 182 8.42 2.70 0.98
CA GLY A 182 9.34 2.64 -0.16
C GLY A 182 9.57 1.25 -0.78
N ARG A 183 9.24 0.16 -0.10
CA ARG A 183 9.55 -1.22 -0.54
C ARG A 183 9.01 -1.57 -1.93
N CYS A 184 7.80 -1.12 -2.25
CA CYS A 184 7.21 -1.36 -3.57
C CYS A 184 7.97 -0.65 -4.70
N VAL A 185 8.67 0.44 -4.39
CA VAL A 185 9.50 1.18 -5.34
C VAL A 185 10.86 0.50 -5.48
N GLU A 186 11.48 0.11 -4.37
CA GLU A 186 12.74 -0.64 -4.32
C GLU A 186 12.66 -1.97 -5.10
N ALA A 187 11.56 -2.71 -4.96
CA ALA A 187 11.38 -4.01 -5.62
C ALA A 187 10.93 -3.92 -7.09
N CYS A 188 10.67 -2.72 -7.60
CA CYS A 188 10.16 -2.56 -8.96
C CYS A 188 11.29 -2.61 -9.97
N VAL A 189 11.37 -3.71 -10.72
CA VAL A 189 12.39 -3.92 -11.77
C VAL A 189 12.39 -2.81 -12.81
N GLU A 190 11.21 -2.26 -13.10
CA GLU A 190 11.02 -1.21 -14.10
C GLU A 190 11.31 0.20 -13.59
N PHE A 191 11.31 0.42 -12.28
CA PHE A 191 11.51 1.77 -11.74
C PHE A 191 12.98 2.23 -11.79
N THR A 192 13.93 1.28 -11.84
CA THR A 192 15.37 1.57 -11.73
C THR A 192 15.81 2.63 -12.75
N GLY A 193 16.18 3.82 -12.25
CA GLY A 193 16.65 4.93 -13.09
C GLY A 193 15.57 5.83 -13.70
N ARG A 194 14.29 5.64 -13.36
CA ARG A 194 13.17 6.43 -13.92
C ARG A 194 12.72 7.60 -13.03
N ALA A 195 11.80 8.40 -13.57
CA ALA A 195 11.18 9.54 -12.89
C ALA A 195 10.25 9.10 -11.75
N VAL A 196 9.95 10.00 -10.81
CA VAL A 196 9.19 9.67 -9.58
C VAL A 196 7.78 9.18 -9.88
N GLU A 197 7.20 9.73 -10.94
CA GLU A 197 5.88 9.45 -11.48
C GLU A 197 5.79 8.00 -11.98
N ASP A 198 6.94 7.40 -12.31
CA ASP A 198 7.05 6.00 -12.70
C ASP A 198 7.01 5.03 -11.53
N SER A 199 7.12 5.52 -10.30
CA SER A 199 7.14 4.65 -9.12
C SER A 199 5.78 3.95 -8.92
N PRO A 200 5.77 2.66 -8.54
CA PRO A 200 4.52 1.95 -8.23
C PRO A 200 3.70 2.61 -7.13
N ALA A 201 4.38 3.27 -6.18
CA ALA A 201 3.72 3.98 -5.10
C ALA A 201 2.92 5.17 -5.63
N TYR A 202 3.55 6.06 -6.40
CA TYR A 202 2.89 7.21 -7.01
C TYR A 202 1.69 6.78 -7.85
N LYS A 203 1.92 5.82 -8.74
CA LYS A 203 0.90 5.19 -9.60
C LYS A 203 -0.31 4.67 -8.82
N THR A 204 -0.06 3.91 -7.76
CA THR A 204 -1.13 3.38 -6.91
C THR A 204 -1.92 4.49 -6.24
N PHE A 205 -1.25 5.49 -5.66
CA PHE A 205 -1.94 6.58 -4.96
C PHE A 205 -2.73 7.48 -5.90
N LYS A 206 -2.20 7.78 -7.10
CA LYS A 206 -2.92 8.49 -8.17
C LYS A 206 -4.22 7.78 -8.54
N LEU A 207 -4.20 6.45 -8.68
CA LEU A 207 -5.40 5.65 -8.93
C LEU A 207 -6.41 5.71 -7.77
N LEU A 208 -5.95 5.57 -6.54
CA LEU A 208 -6.84 5.61 -5.37
C LEU A 208 -7.50 6.98 -5.17
N GLU A 209 -6.76 8.07 -5.37
CA GLU A 209 -7.27 9.43 -5.25
C GLU A 209 -8.39 9.70 -6.25
N ASN A 210 -8.30 9.09 -7.42
CA ASN A 210 -9.30 9.19 -8.46
C ASN A 210 -10.38 8.09 -8.39
N TYR A 211 -10.39 7.21 -7.38
CA TYR A 211 -11.39 6.12 -7.28
C TYR A 211 -12.83 6.60 -7.41
N GLY A 212 -13.18 7.68 -6.72
CA GLY A 212 -14.54 8.25 -6.77
C GLY A 212 -14.92 8.76 -8.16
N ALA A 213 -13.95 9.18 -8.97
CA ALA A 213 -14.16 9.54 -10.37
C ALA A 213 -14.39 8.30 -11.25
N PHE A 214 -13.70 7.18 -10.98
CA PHE A 214 -13.92 5.91 -11.67
C PHE A 214 -15.29 5.27 -11.41
N SER A 215 -16.05 5.74 -10.42
CA SER A 215 -17.46 5.36 -10.22
C SER A 215 -18.45 6.20 -11.02
N LYS A 216 -18.05 7.36 -11.56
CA LYS A 216 -18.93 8.23 -12.35
C LYS A 216 -18.84 7.85 -13.83
N LYS A 217 -19.99 7.67 -14.48
CA LYS A 217 -20.07 7.55 -15.95
C LYS A 217 -20.59 8.87 -16.53
N PRO A 218 -20.01 9.40 -17.62
CA PRO A 218 -18.79 8.91 -18.30
C PRO A 218 -17.51 9.25 -17.53
N ILE A 219 -16.47 8.42 -17.69
CA ILE A 219 -15.13 8.69 -17.16
C ILE A 219 -14.44 9.71 -18.08
N SER A 220 -13.71 10.69 -17.53
CA SER A 220 -13.02 11.69 -18.35
C SER A 220 -11.89 11.09 -19.18
N ASN A 221 -11.70 11.58 -20.41
CA ASN A 221 -10.63 11.13 -21.31
C ASN A 221 -9.23 11.33 -20.69
N GLU A 222 -9.02 12.41 -19.94
CA GLU A 222 -7.78 12.67 -19.21
C GLU A 222 -7.42 11.56 -18.21
N LEU A 223 -8.41 10.99 -17.52
CA LEU A 223 -8.21 9.92 -16.56
C LEU A 223 -7.93 8.57 -17.26
N ILE A 224 -8.53 8.36 -18.44
CA ILE A 224 -8.24 7.23 -19.31
C ILE A 224 -6.80 7.34 -19.83
N ASP A 225 -6.37 8.53 -20.27
CA ASP A 225 -5.02 8.77 -20.76
C ASP A 225 -3.95 8.64 -19.66
N ALA A 226 -4.26 9.07 -18.43
CA ALA A 226 -3.40 8.86 -17.28
C ALA A 226 -3.23 7.36 -16.95
N ILE A 227 -4.30 6.56 -17.06
CA ILE A 227 -4.21 5.09 -16.94
C ILE A 227 -3.37 4.51 -18.07
N ARG A 228 -3.62 4.95 -19.30
CA ARG A 228 -2.96 4.48 -20.51
C ARG A 228 -1.46 4.72 -20.45
N ASN A 229 -1.04 5.99 -20.39
CA ASN A 229 0.34 6.40 -20.59
C ASN A 229 1.19 6.15 -19.34
N ASP A 230 0.66 6.50 -18.16
CA ASP A 230 1.46 6.49 -16.93
C ASP A 230 1.39 5.13 -16.22
N LEU A 231 0.24 4.47 -16.19
CA LEU A 231 0.00 3.35 -15.27
C LEU A 231 0.25 1.96 -15.86
N LEU A 232 -0.01 1.77 -17.16
CA LEU A 232 -0.04 0.45 -17.79
C LEU A 232 1.13 0.15 -18.72
N THR A 233 1.75 1.17 -19.32
CA THR A 233 2.78 0.98 -20.37
C THR A 233 4.06 0.31 -19.86
N ILE A 234 4.37 0.48 -18.56
CA ILE A 234 5.67 0.07 -18.01
C ILE A 234 5.55 -1.13 -17.06
N CYS A 235 4.37 -1.40 -16.48
CA CYS A 235 4.24 -2.45 -15.48
C CYS A 235 4.29 -3.87 -16.10
N THR A 236 5.27 -4.69 -15.69
CA THR A 236 5.40 -6.09 -16.12
C THR A 236 4.50 -7.08 -15.38
N TRP A 237 3.68 -6.60 -14.43
CA TRP A 237 2.79 -7.42 -13.61
C TRP A 237 3.46 -8.54 -12.79
N CYS A 238 4.76 -8.42 -12.51
CA CYS A 238 5.54 -9.43 -11.77
C CYS A 238 5.11 -9.62 -10.29
N GLN A 239 4.21 -8.78 -9.78
CA GLN A 239 3.71 -8.77 -8.39
C GLN A 239 4.77 -8.59 -7.29
N MET A 240 6.01 -8.26 -7.62
CA MET A 240 7.07 -8.03 -6.63
C MET A 240 6.69 -6.94 -5.62
N CYS A 241 6.04 -5.87 -6.09
CA CYS A 241 5.56 -4.79 -5.21
C CYS A 241 4.48 -5.24 -4.21
N THR A 242 3.70 -6.27 -4.57
CA THR A 242 2.70 -6.91 -3.68
C THR A 242 3.40 -7.82 -2.68
N SER A 243 4.34 -8.66 -3.12
CA SER A 243 5.03 -9.64 -2.27
C SER A 243 5.93 -9.01 -1.20
N VAL A 244 6.52 -7.85 -1.48
CA VAL A 244 7.37 -7.12 -0.53
C VAL A 244 6.59 -6.14 0.35
N CYS A 245 5.28 -5.95 0.11
CA CYS A 245 4.47 -5.00 0.88
C CYS A 245 4.15 -5.58 2.27
N PRO A 246 4.46 -4.88 3.38
CA PRO A 246 4.12 -5.36 4.74
C PRO A 246 2.62 -5.52 4.99
N ILE A 247 1.82 -4.73 4.27
CA ILE A 247 0.35 -4.76 4.31
C ILE A 247 -0.19 -5.73 3.23
N ALA A 248 0.69 -6.38 2.46
CA ALA A 248 0.32 -7.33 1.41
C ALA A 248 -0.74 -6.78 0.43
N TRP A 249 -0.61 -5.50 0.09
CA TRP A 249 -1.54 -4.81 -0.78
C TRP A 249 -1.37 -5.28 -2.23
N ASN A 250 -2.41 -5.88 -2.81
CA ASN A 250 -2.42 -6.30 -4.22
C ASN A 250 -2.54 -5.11 -5.19
N ARG A 251 -1.45 -4.36 -5.32
CA ARG A 251 -1.36 -3.18 -6.20
C ARG A 251 -1.57 -3.55 -7.67
N THR A 252 -1.01 -4.68 -8.10
CA THR A 252 -1.18 -5.21 -9.45
C THR A 252 -2.64 -5.50 -9.76
N GLY A 253 -3.36 -6.17 -8.86
CA GLY A 253 -4.78 -6.44 -9.02
C GLY A 253 -5.60 -5.16 -9.11
N LEU A 254 -5.30 -4.17 -8.27
CA LEU A 254 -5.97 -2.87 -8.30
C LEU A 254 -5.79 -2.17 -9.65
N ILE A 255 -4.56 -2.12 -10.18
CA ILE A 255 -4.29 -1.49 -11.49
C ILE A 255 -5.05 -2.22 -12.62
N ARG A 256 -5.09 -3.56 -12.60
CA ARG A 256 -5.88 -4.36 -13.58
C ARG A 256 -7.36 -4.06 -13.49
N TYR A 257 -7.89 -3.98 -12.28
CA TYR A 257 -9.30 -3.66 -12.05
C TYR A 257 -9.67 -2.31 -12.68
N PHE A 258 -8.86 -1.27 -12.46
CA PHE A 258 -9.12 0.03 -13.06
C PHE A 258 -9.00 0.02 -14.58
N ALA A 259 -7.97 -0.64 -15.14
CA ALA A 259 -7.80 -0.78 -16.58
C ALA A 259 -9.02 -1.45 -17.23
N PHE A 260 -9.52 -2.53 -16.63
CA PHE A 260 -10.71 -3.23 -17.13
C PHE A 260 -11.97 -2.36 -17.00
N LYS A 261 -12.15 -1.70 -15.84
CA LYS A 261 -13.32 -0.87 -15.58
C LYS A 261 -13.42 0.33 -16.53
N THR A 262 -12.29 0.89 -16.95
CA THR A 262 -12.26 1.97 -17.93
C THR A 262 -12.42 1.50 -19.37
N GLY A 263 -12.56 0.18 -19.60
CA GLY A 263 -12.60 -0.40 -20.95
C GLY A 263 -11.27 -0.23 -21.69
N TYR A 264 -10.19 0.03 -20.95
CA TYR A 264 -8.90 0.25 -21.57
C TYR A 264 -8.23 -1.09 -21.90
N VAL A 265 -7.93 -1.26 -23.18
CA VAL A 265 -7.09 -2.33 -23.71
C VAL A 265 -5.99 -1.66 -24.55
N ALA A 266 -4.73 -1.93 -24.21
CA ALA A 266 -3.61 -1.42 -24.99
C ALA A 266 -3.70 -1.91 -26.45
N LYS A 267 -3.34 -1.06 -27.41
CA LYS A 267 -3.52 -1.35 -28.84
C LYS A 267 -2.82 -2.64 -29.24
N GLU A 268 -1.66 -2.87 -28.65
CA GLU A 268 -0.80 -4.04 -28.82
C GLU A 268 -1.50 -5.34 -28.42
N TYR A 269 -2.40 -5.28 -27.44
CA TYR A 269 -3.18 -6.44 -26.99
C TYR A 269 -4.44 -6.67 -27.82
N LYS A 270 -4.93 -5.69 -28.60
CA LYS A 270 -6.16 -5.86 -29.39
C LYS A 270 -6.06 -7.00 -30.40
N THR A 271 -4.94 -7.09 -31.12
CA THR A 271 -4.69 -8.18 -32.08
C THR A 271 -4.67 -9.54 -31.38
N MET A 272 -3.96 -9.62 -30.25
CA MET A 272 -3.91 -10.84 -29.44
C MET A 272 -5.30 -11.22 -28.91
N LEU A 273 -6.10 -10.27 -28.44
CA LEU A 273 -7.45 -10.54 -27.93
C LEU A 273 -8.42 -10.94 -29.03
N LYS A 274 -8.33 -10.33 -30.23
CA LYS A 274 -9.08 -10.75 -31.41
C LYS A 274 -8.74 -12.20 -31.76
N GLN A 275 -7.45 -12.54 -31.74
CA GLN A 275 -6.97 -13.89 -32.00
C GLN A 275 -7.47 -14.90 -30.97
N VAL A 276 -7.48 -14.55 -29.68
CA VAL A 276 -8.08 -15.37 -28.62
C VAL A 276 -9.58 -15.56 -28.87
N TYR A 277 -10.31 -14.49 -29.22
CA TYR A 277 -11.75 -14.56 -29.48
C TYR A 277 -12.08 -15.44 -30.69
N GLU A 278 -11.27 -15.38 -31.75
CA GLU A 278 -11.49 -16.14 -32.99
C GLU A 278 -11.05 -17.60 -32.87
N THR A 279 -9.90 -17.85 -32.25
CA THR A 279 -9.22 -19.16 -32.29
C THR A 279 -9.18 -19.89 -30.95
N GLY A 280 -9.55 -19.21 -29.85
CA GLY A 280 -9.37 -19.70 -28.49
C GLY A 280 -7.91 -19.61 -28.00
N SER A 281 -6.96 -19.17 -28.84
CA SER A 281 -5.54 -19.06 -28.49
C SER A 281 -4.99 -17.66 -28.77
N ALA A 282 -4.11 -17.17 -27.89
CA ALA A 282 -3.34 -15.95 -28.12
C ALA A 282 -2.27 -16.14 -29.20
N GLN A 283 -1.83 -17.37 -29.42
CA GLN A 283 -0.87 -17.76 -30.45
C GLN A 283 -1.36 -19.08 -31.08
N PRO A 284 -2.14 -19.03 -32.16
CA PRO A 284 -2.61 -20.20 -32.87
C PRO A 284 -1.44 -20.87 -33.59
N LEU A 285 -1.56 -22.18 -33.75
CA LEU A 285 -0.51 -23.00 -34.33
C LEU A 285 -0.32 -22.67 -35.81
N LEU A 286 0.92 -22.45 -36.21
CA LEU A 286 1.33 -22.35 -37.60
C LEU A 286 1.43 -23.75 -38.21
N GLU A 287 1.20 -23.88 -39.53
CA GLU A 287 1.36 -25.17 -40.23
C GLU A 287 2.75 -25.77 -40.04
N SER A 288 3.79 -24.93 -39.99
CA SER A 288 5.17 -25.33 -39.75
C SER A 288 5.34 -25.97 -38.37
N GLU A 289 4.61 -25.48 -37.36
CA GLU A 289 4.60 -26.04 -36.01
C GLU A 289 3.88 -27.38 -35.97
N VAL A 290 2.76 -27.52 -36.68
CA VAL A 290 2.05 -28.80 -36.84
C VAL A 290 2.95 -29.85 -37.48
N LYS A 291 3.61 -29.52 -38.60
CA LYS A 291 4.58 -30.41 -39.27
C LYS A 291 5.76 -30.76 -38.36
N ARG A 292 6.28 -29.79 -37.60
CA ARG A 292 7.36 -30.03 -36.63
C ARG A 292 6.92 -31.00 -35.52
N ARG A 293 5.70 -30.86 -34.99
CA ARG A 293 5.15 -31.74 -33.96
C ARG A 293 4.99 -33.18 -34.48
N LEU A 294 4.48 -33.37 -35.70
CA LEU A 294 4.38 -34.68 -36.35
C LEU A 294 5.74 -35.35 -36.50
N LYS A 295 6.76 -34.60 -36.95
CA LYS A 295 8.15 -35.11 -37.06
C LYS A 295 8.72 -35.52 -35.70
N LEU A 296 8.38 -34.78 -34.64
CA LEU A 296 8.78 -35.07 -33.27
C LEU A 296 7.90 -36.13 -32.59
N LYS A 297 6.89 -36.69 -33.29
CA LYS A 297 5.92 -37.65 -32.76
C LYS A 297 5.21 -37.15 -31.49
N LEU A 298 4.98 -35.83 -31.41
CA LEU A 298 4.23 -35.22 -30.32
C LEU A 298 2.73 -35.43 -30.54
N PRO A 299 1.93 -35.58 -29.46
CA PRO A 299 0.49 -35.75 -29.58
C PRO A 299 -0.18 -34.53 -30.23
N GLU A 300 -1.32 -34.77 -30.88
CA GLU A 300 -2.17 -33.69 -31.38
C GLU A 300 -2.67 -32.81 -30.23
N ILE A 301 -2.81 -31.51 -30.49
CA ILE A 301 -3.31 -30.55 -29.51
C ILE A 301 -4.84 -30.59 -29.57
N PRO A 302 -5.53 -30.76 -28.42
CA PRO A 302 -6.99 -30.81 -28.40
C PRO A 302 -7.59 -29.51 -28.93
N ALA A 303 -8.70 -29.64 -29.67
CA ALA A 303 -9.43 -28.49 -30.17
C ALA A 303 -10.04 -27.70 -29.00
N ILE A 304 -9.87 -26.37 -29.03
CA ILE A 304 -10.44 -25.48 -28.02
C ILE A 304 -11.93 -25.28 -28.35
N PRO A 305 -12.86 -25.40 -27.38
CA PRO A 305 -14.29 -25.19 -27.62
C PRO A 305 -14.63 -23.70 -27.79
N ILE A 306 -14.28 -23.13 -28.94
CA ILE A 306 -14.38 -21.69 -29.24
C ILE A 306 -15.79 -21.13 -28.97
N LYS A 307 -16.84 -21.91 -29.26
CA LYS A 307 -18.23 -21.49 -29.04
C LYS A 307 -18.51 -21.17 -27.57
N GLU A 308 -18.01 -21.98 -26.64
CA GLU A 308 -18.20 -21.77 -25.20
C GLU A 308 -17.41 -20.54 -24.73
N TYR A 309 -16.16 -20.39 -25.20
CA TYR A 309 -15.33 -19.22 -24.88
C TYR A 309 -16.00 -17.91 -25.32
N LYS A 310 -16.56 -17.85 -26.52
CA LYS A 310 -17.26 -16.65 -27.01
C LYS A 310 -18.46 -16.30 -26.14
N VAL A 311 -19.28 -17.28 -25.76
CA VAL A 311 -20.42 -17.08 -24.85
C VAL A 311 -19.95 -16.47 -23.53
N ILE A 312 -18.90 -17.03 -22.91
CA ILE A 312 -18.36 -16.50 -21.65
C ILE A 312 -17.83 -15.06 -21.82
N MET A 313 -17.09 -14.77 -22.90
CA MET A 313 -16.54 -13.43 -23.15
C MET A 313 -17.64 -12.38 -23.39
N ASP A 314 -18.73 -12.78 -24.05
CA ASP A 314 -19.87 -11.90 -24.33
C ASP A 314 -20.71 -11.65 -23.08
N GLU A 315 -21.04 -12.71 -22.32
CA GLU A 315 -21.81 -12.62 -21.07
C GLU A 315 -21.07 -11.81 -19.99
N THR A 316 -19.74 -11.88 -19.96
CA THR A 316 -18.91 -11.09 -19.04
C THR A 316 -18.68 -9.64 -19.51
N ASN A 317 -19.29 -9.23 -20.62
CA ASN A 317 -19.06 -7.94 -21.31
C ASN A 317 -17.60 -7.70 -21.73
N PHE A 318 -16.75 -8.72 -21.70
CA PHE A 318 -15.34 -8.62 -22.07
C PHE A 318 -15.19 -8.24 -23.54
N SER A 319 -15.95 -8.88 -24.43
CA SER A 319 -15.90 -8.61 -25.89
C SER A 319 -16.24 -7.16 -26.23
N ARG A 320 -17.20 -6.57 -25.52
CA ARG A 320 -17.57 -5.16 -25.67
C ARG A 320 -16.49 -4.24 -25.12
N ALA A 321 -15.99 -4.50 -23.91
CA ALA A 321 -14.96 -3.68 -23.28
C ALA A 321 -13.64 -3.68 -24.06
N ALA A 322 -13.29 -4.81 -24.68
CA ALA A 322 -12.12 -4.94 -25.54
C ALA A 322 -12.33 -4.41 -26.97
N GLY A 323 -13.55 -3.97 -27.32
CA GLY A 323 -13.88 -3.48 -28.65
C GLY A 323 -13.90 -4.56 -29.74
N LEU A 324 -14.07 -5.84 -29.37
CA LEU A 324 -14.03 -6.98 -30.29
C LEU A 324 -15.31 -7.12 -31.13
N LEU A 325 -16.43 -6.58 -30.65
CA LEU A 325 -17.75 -6.67 -31.31
C LEU A 325 -17.98 -5.57 -32.37
N ASN A 326 -17.10 -4.57 -32.47
CA ASN A 326 -17.27 -3.41 -33.37
C ASN A 326 -16.23 -3.38 -34.53
N MET A 327 -15.48 -4.46 -34.75
CA MET A 327 -14.36 -4.49 -35.71
C MET A 327 -14.77 -4.79 -37.17
N GLU A 328 -16.06 -4.83 -37.50
CA GLU A 328 -16.53 -5.04 -38.89
C GLU A 328 -16.51 -3.77 -39.77
N GLY A 329 -15.91 -2.66 -39.32
CA GLY A 329 -16.04 -1.37 -40.03
C GLY A 329 -14.81 -0.46 -40.15
N GLU A 330 -13.64 -0.81 -39.59
CA GLU A 330 -12.43 0.00 -39.80
C GLU A 330 -11.73 -0.47 -41.07
N LYS A 331 -12.10 0.14 -42.20
CA LYS A 331 -11.32 0.05 -43.44
C LYS A 331 -9.90 0.55 -43.15
N ASP A 332 -8.93 -0.25 -43.56
CA ASP A 332 -7.52 0.14 -43.66
C ASP A 332 -7.41 1.54 -44.26
N VAL A 333 -6.93 2.49 -43.46
CA VAL A 333 -6.35 3.72 -43.98
C VAL A 333 -4.84 3.51 -43.93
N SER A 334 -4.31 3.26 -45.12
CA SER A 334 -2.91 3.24 -45.52
C SER A 334 -2.09 4.39 -44.95
#